data_AF-A0A7S2P4F0-F1
#
_entry.id   AF-A0A7S2P4F0-F1
#
_cell.length_a   1.000
_cell.length_b   1.000
_cell.length_c   1.000
_cell.angle_alpha   90.00
_cell.angle_beta   90.00
_cell.angle_gamma   90.00
#
_symmetry.space_group_name_H-M   'P 1'
#
loop_
_entity.id
_entity.type
_entity.pdbx_description
1 polymer ?
#
loop_
_entity_poly.entity_id
_entity_poly.type
_entity_poly.pdbx_seq_one_letter_code
_entity_poly.pdbx_strand_id
1 'polypeptide(L)'
;ESLRNWQRFHMERCVHIPESIRAKLLSLKRRGVKPGGSRPVTRLYFAKSAQKIGLVDTPYGIRFADDDLSRYGPHVASSFGVDVDSNTVSVLARSHEEESELVLSEDRSLVTEYIYLLFRQLKPCMFDASRENRRNRDRPNKYPGLECKHCLTLDANERQGRYFPTSVKGLTDPSFSHGVLSHLLKCPGCPASTKNALLTLKRVNALQIANIKRGLKKDFMDIVWERLHGSPSGSNSTDPAICQSPERKTCTDE
;
A
#
# COMPACT_ATOMS: atom_id res chain seq x y z
N GLU A 1 -3.11 -20.72 10.97
CA GLU A 1 -3.09 -21.48 9.71
C GLU A 1 -2.44 -22.86 9.76
N SER A 2 -1.20 -23.00 10.22
CA SER A 2 -0.40 -24.24 10.10
C SER A 2 -1.04 -25.48 10.74
N LEU A 3 -1.57 -25.38 11.95
CA LEU A 3 -2.26 -26.49 12.64
C LEU A 3 -3.57 -26.90 11.95
N ARG A 4 -4.31 -25.93 11.41
CA ARG A 4 -5.61 -26.14 10.78
C ARG A 4 -5.47 -26.85 9.43
N ASN A 5 -4.40 -26.57 8.70
CA ASN A 5 -4.02 -27.28 7.47
C ASN A 5 -3.47 -28.68 7.77
N TRP A 6 -2.64 -28.83 8.80
CA TRP A 6 -2.16 -30.14 9.24
C TRP A 6 -3.31 -31.09 9.61
N GLN A 7 -4.32 -30.59 10.35
CA GLN A 7 -5.52 -31.36 10.68
C GLN A 7 -6.41 -31.73 9.48
N ARG A 8 -6.34 -30.98 8.37
CA ARG A 8 -7.12 -31.22 7.16
C ARG A 8 -6.45 -32.21 6.22
N PHE A 9 -5.15 -32.05 5.98
CA PHE A 9 -4.48 -32.78 4.90
C PHE A 9 -3.61 -33.94 5.41
N HIS A 10 -2.99 -33.78 6.57
CA HIS A 10 -2.05 -34.78 7.10
C HIS A 10 -2.76 -35.87 7.91
N MET A 11 -3.68 -35.49 8.82
CA MET A 11 -4.32 -36.48 9.71
C MET A 11 -5.15 -37.55 8.98
N GLU A 12 -5.70 -37.22 7.80
CA GLU A 12 -6.48 -38.17 7.00
C GLU A 12 -5.59 -39.12 6.16
N ARG A 13 -4.34 -38.74 5.89
CA ARG A 13 -3.40 -39.49 5.03
C ARG A 13 -2.26 -40.17 5.79
N CYS A 14 -2.04 -39.84 7.06
CA CYS A 14 -0.92 -40.36 7.83
C CYS A 14 -1.17 -41.81 8.26
N VAL A 15 -0.29 -42.71 7.81
CA VAL A 15 -0.31 -44.16 8.09
C VAL A 15 0.05 -44.47 9.53
N HIS A 16 0.81 -43.59 10.20
CA HIS A 16 1.24 -43.78 11.58
C HIS A 16 0.21 -43.34 12.62
N ILE A 17 -0.93 -42.78 12.21
CA ILE A 17 -2.00 -42.42 13.15
C ILE A 17 -2.88 -43.66 13.39
N PRO A 18 -3.01 -44.13 14.64
CA PRO A 18 -3.87 -45.25 14.98
C PRO A 18 -5.35 -44.97 14.65
N GLU A 19 -6.07 -45.99 14.19
CA GLU A 19 -7.48 -45.88 13.79
C GLU A 19 -8.38 -45.40 14.93
N SER A 20 -8.06 -45.78 16.18
CA SER A 20 -8.79 -45.34 17.37
C SER A 20 -8.77 -43.81 17.55
N ILE A 21 -7.64 -43.16 17.22
CA ILE A 21 -7.47 -41.71 17.31
C ILE A 21 -8.19 -41.02 16.14
N ARG A 22 -8.12 -41.61 14.94
CA ARG A 22 -8.82 -41.12 13.73
C ARG A 22 -10.34 -41.13 13.94
N ALA A 23 -10.89 -42.24 14.44
CA ALA A 23 -12.31 -42.39 14.75
C ALA A 23 -12.77 -41.42 15.85
N LYS A 24 -11.98 -41.24 16.91
CA LYS A 24 -12.29 -40.29 18.00
C LYS A 24 -12.32 -38.85 17.49
N LEU A 25 -11.37 -38.45 16.64
CA LEU A 25 -11.34 -37.11 16.05
C LEU A 25 -12.53 -36.86 15.11
N LEU A 26 -12.91 -37.84 14.28
CA LEU A 26 -14.10 -37.77 13.44
C LEU A 26 -15.39 -37.64 14.26
N SER A 27 -15.47 -38.32 15.41
CA SER A 27 -16.60 -38.16 16.35
C SER A 27 -16.66 -36.75 16.96
N LEU A 28 -15.51 -36.11 17.19
CA LEU A 28 -15.42 -34.75 17.73
C LEU A 28 -15.74 -33.71 16.66
N LYS A 29 -15.27 -33.89 15.42
CA LYS A 29 -15.65 -33.04 14.27
C LYS A 29 -17.16 -33.06 14.02
N ARG A 30 -17.82 -34.22 14.18
CA ARG A 30 -19.28 -34.37 14.06
C ARG A 30 -20.06 -33.70 15.18
N ARG A 31 -19.47 -33.59 16.38
CA ARG A 31 -20.05 -32.89 17.55
C ARG A 31 -19.83 -31.38 17.52
N GLY A 32 -18.85 -30.89 16.76
CA GLY A 32 -18.64 -29.46 16.57
C GLY A 32 -19.80 -28.78 15.85
N VAL A 33 -20.04 -27.51 16.17
CA VAL A 33 -21.03 -26.66 15.49
C VAL A 33 -20.77 -26.69 13.97
N LYS A 34 -21.78 -27.11 13.19
CA LYS A 34 -21.68 -27.14 11.72
C LYS A 34 -21.22 -25.77 11.19
N PRO A 35 -20.28 -25.68 10.24
CA PRO A 35 -19.72 -24.41 9.75
C PRO A 35 -20.72 -23.44 9.09
N GLY A 36 -22.01 -23.77 9.00
CA GLY A 36 -23.05 -22.96 8.36
C GLY A 36 -24.29 -22.69 9.20
N GLY A 37 -24.46 -23.28 10.39
CA GLY A 37 -25.73 -23.19 11.14
C GLY A 37 -25.89 -21.92 11.98
N SER A 38 -24.79 -21.38 12.50
CA SER A 38 -24.83 -20.28 13.49
C SER A 38 -24.40 -18.94 12.92
N ARG A 39 -23.67 -18.90 11.80
CA ARG A 39 -23.12 -17.65 11.27
C ARG A 39 -24.18 -16.59 10.90
N PRO A 40 -25.32 -16.93 10.28
CA PRO A 40 -26.35 -15.94 9.98
C PRO A 40 -27.06 -15.44 11.25
N VAL A 41 -27.39 -16.35 12.17
CA VAL A 41 -28.12 -16.04 13.41
C VAL A 41 -27.25 -15.24 14.39
N THR A 42 -25.99 -15.64 14.55
CA THR A 42 -25.00 -14.91 15.36
C THR A 42 -24.72 -13.53 14.76
N ARG A 43 -24.62 -13.40 13.43
CA ARG A 43 -24.46 -12.09 12.76
C ARG A 43 -25.67 -11.20 12.94
N LEU A 44 -26.89 -11.75 12.85
CA LEU A 44 -28.13 -11.02 13.10
C LEU A 44 -28.24 -10.58 14.56
N TYR A 45 -27.82 -11.42 15.51
CA TYR A 45 -27.76 -11.07 16.93
C TYR A 45 -26.83 -9.88 17.16
N PHE A 46 -25.63 -9.90 16.59
CA PHE A 46 -24.68 -8.77 16.73
C PHE A 46 -25.18 -7.51 16.03
N ALA A 47 -25.78 -7.61 14.84
CA ALA A 47 -26.36 -6.47 14.13
C ALA A 47 -27.51 -5.83 14.92
N LYS A 48 -28.45 -6.65 15.44
CA LYS A 48 -29.56 -6.17 16.28
C LYS A 48 -29.07 -5.58 17.60
N SER A 49 -28.05 -6.19 18.21
CA SER A 49 -27.45 -5.66 19.44
C SER A 49 -26.79 -4.30 19.20
N ALA A 50 -26.06 -4.15 18.10
CA ALA A 50 -25.44 -2.88 17.69
C ALA A 50 -26.50 -1.79 17.50
N GLN A 51 -27.57 -2.07 16.76
CA GLN A 51 -28.68 -1.13 16.58
C GLN A 51 -29.32 -0.72 17.91
N LYS A 52 -29.49 -1.67 18.84
CA LYS A 52 -30.09 -1.41 20.16
C LYS A 52 -29.24 -0.50 21.05
N ILE A 53 -27.91 -0.55 20.91
CA ILE A 53 -27.00 0.38 21.61
C ILE A 53 -26.81 1.70 20.84
N GLY A 54 -27.65 1.95 19.82
CA GLY A 54 -27.64 3.18 19.05
C GLY A 54 -26.58 3.23 17.95
N LEU A 55 -25.96 2.10 17.58
CA LEU A 55 -25.02 2.07 16.46
C LEU A 55 -25.76 1.99 15.13
N VAL A 56 -25.45 2.90 14.21
CA VAL A 56 -26.03 3.03 12.88
C VAL A 56 -24.95 2.96 11.80
N ASP A 57 -25.28 2.34 10.67
CA ASP A 57 -24.42 2.40 9.49
C ASP A 57 -24.54 3.80 8.86
N THR A 58 -23.40 4.48 8.77
CA THR A 58 -23.28 5.76 8.07
C THR A 58 -22.39 5.58 6.82
N PRO A 59 -22.40 6.52 5.87
CA PRO A 59 -21.41 6.57 4.81
C PRO A 59 -19.95 6.57 5.30
N TYR A 60 -19.74 6.82 6.60
CA TYR A 60 -18.45 6.91 7.30
C TYR A 60 -18.22 5.76 8.30
N GLY A 61 -18.92 4.63 8.15
CA GLY A 61 -18.83 3.45 9.02
C GLY A 61 -19.91 3.38 10.11
N ILE A 62 -19.76 2.46 11.06
CA ILE A 62 -20.71 2.27 12.17
C ILE A 62 -20.46 3.32 13.26
N ARG A 63 -21.46 4.17 13.57
CA ARG A 63 -21.39 5.32 14.50
C ARG A 63 -22.56 5.32 15.49
N PHE A 64 -22.50 6.07 16.58
CA PHE A 64 -23.67 6.27 17.45
C PHE A 64 -24.67 7.25 16.82
N ALA A 65 -25.97 7.04 17.04
CA ALA A 65 -27.04 7.85 16.46
C ALA A 65 -27.06 9.30 16.99
N ASP A 66 -26.63 9.49 18.25
CA ASP A 66 -26.60 10.80 18.93
C ASP A 66 -25.24 11.51 18.78
N ASP A 67 -24.36 11.00 17.92
CA ASP A 67 -23.05 11.60 17.67
C ASP A 67 -23.24 12.91 16.89
N ASP A 68 -23.08 14.04 17.58
CA ASP A 68 -23.30 15.38 17.05
C ASP A 68 -22.34 15.65 15.87
N LEU A 69 -22.87 15.56 14.66
CA LEU A 69 -22.15 15.79 13.41
C LEU A 69 -21.51 17.19 13.35
N SER A 70 -21.98 18.16 14.17
CA SER A 70 -21.44 19.52 14.24
C SER A 70 -20.16 19.66 15.08
N ARG A 71 -19.84 18.68 15.95
CA ARG A 71 -18.52 18.62 16.63
C ARG A 71 -17.39 18.27 15.68
N TYR A 72 -17.72 17.71 14.53
CA TYR A 72 -16.81 17.48 13.42
C TYR A 72 -16.90 18.66 12.45
N GLY A 73 -16.34 19.81 12.86
CA GLY A 73 -16.10 20.94 11.96
C GLY A 73 -15.42 20.50 10.65
N PRO A 74 -15.19 21.38 9.66
CA PRO A 74 -14.71 21.00 8.32
C PRO A 74 -13.29 20.39 8.36
N HIS A 75 -13.21 19.14 8.81
CA HIS A 75 -11.99 18.38 9.07
C HIS A 75 -11.80 17.45 7.89
N VAL A 76 -11.07 18.00 6.93
CA VAL A 76 -10.56 17.35 5.72
C VAL A 76 -9.54 16.26 6.11
N ALA A 77 -9.99 15.18 6.78
CA ALA A 77 -9.30 13.89 6.98
C ALA A 77 -10.00 12.93 7.99
N SER A 78 -11.22 13.23 8.48
CA SER A 78 -11.92 12.34 9.44
C SER A 78 -12.69 11.18 8.80
N SER A 79 -12.35 10.77 7.58
CA SER A 79 -13.00 9.61 6.94
C SER A 79 -12.69 8.27 7.62
N PHE A 80 -11.75 8.23 8.59
CA PHE A 80 -11.24 6.97 9.16
C PHE A 80 -11.23 6.90 10.70
N GLY A 81 -11.80 7.87 11.41
CA GLY A 81 -11.98 7.80 12.87
C GLY A 81 -10.67 7.74 13.67
N VAL A 82 -9.59 8.32 13.14
CA VAL A 82 -8.32 8.45 13.87
C VAL A 82 -8.00 9.92 14.06
N ASP A 83 -7.75 10.32 15.32
CA ASP A 83 -7.32 11.67 15.66
C ASP A 83 -5.94 11.94 15.03
N VAL A 84 -5.95 12.52 13.84
CA VAL A 84 -4.78 13.11 13.20
C VAL A 84 -4.68 14.56 13.64
N ASP A 85 -3.48 14.99 14.02
CA ASP A 85 -3.25 16.35 14.50
C ASP A 85 -3.62 17.40 13.45
N SER A 86 -3.99 18.60 13.91
CA SER A 86 -4.42 19.70 13.02
C SER A 86 -3.37 20.05 11.96
N ASN A 87 -2.07 19.89 12.24
CA ASN A 87 -1.03 20.14 11.26
C ASN A 87 -1.06 19.09 10.12
N THR A 88 -1.27 17.82 10.44
CA THR A 88 -1.43 16.75 9.44
C THR A 88 -2.62 17.03 8.51
N VAL A 89 -3.75 17.48 9.06
CA VAL A 89 -4.94 17.87 8.28
C VAL A 89 -4.60 19.02 7.32
N SER A 90 -3.96 20.08 7.81
CA SER A 90 -3.58 21.23 6.97
C SER A 90 -2.54 20.88 5.90
N VAL A 91 -1.64 19.93 6.17
CA VAL A 91 -0.69 19.42 5.16
C VAL A 91 -1.42 18.66 4.06
N LEU A 92 -2.39 17.80 4.42
CA LEU A 92 -3.20 17.08 3.43
C LEU A 92 -4.03 18.04 2.58
N ALA A 93 -4.73 19.00 3.19
CA ALA A 93 -5.52 20.01 2.48
C ALA A 93 -4.69 20.76 1.42
N ARG A 94 -3.53 21.31 1.80
CA ARG A 94 -2.61 21.96 0.84
C ARG A 94 -2.10 21.00 -0.23
N SER A 95 -1.83 19.76 0.17
CA SER A 95 -1.44 18.69 -0.76
C SER A 95 -2.58 18.25 -1.66
N HIS A 96 -3.82 18.73 -1.52
CA HIS A 96 -4.89 18.50 -2.51
C HIS A 96 -4.98 19.64 -3.53
N GLU A 97 -4.67 20.86 -3.10
CA GLU A 97 -4.74 22.07 -3.95
C GLU A 97 -3.54 22.19 -4.90
N GLU A 98 -2.37 21.67 -4.50
CA GLU A 98 -1.18 21.66 -5.35
C GLU A 98 -1.38 20.77 -6.59
N GLU A 99 -0.93 21.20 -7.78
CA GLU A 99 -0.91 20.32 -8.95
C GLU A 99 0.24 19.29 -8.86
N SER A 100 0.02 18.08 -9.38
CA SER A 100 1.09 17.09 -9.54
C SER A 100 0.86 16.27 -10.79
N GLU A 101 1.91 16.15 -11.61
CA GLU A 101 1.93 15.30 -12.80
C GLU A 101 1.81 13.80 -12.46
N LEU A 102 2.22 13.41 -11.25
CA LEU A 102 2.31 12.01 -10.85
C LEU A 102 1.04 11.50 -10.15
N VAL A 103 0.48 12.30 -9.24
CA VAL A 103 -0.66 11.92 -8.39
C VAL A 103 -1.71 13.03 -8.39
N LEU A 104 -2.87 12.71 -8.94
CA LEU A 104 -4.02 13.60 -9.03
C LEU A 104 -4.91 13.49 -7.79
N SER A 105 -5.90 14.38 -7.68
CA SER A 105 -6.79 14.44 -6.52
C SER A 105 -7.71 13.22 -6.44
N GLU A 106 -8.09 12.68 -7.60
CA GLU A 106 -9.04 11.58 -7.78
C GLU A 106 -8.44 10.24 -7.34
N ASP A 107 -7.12 10.09 -7.46
CA ASP A 107 -6.38 8.87 -7.09
C ASP A 107 -6.38 8.61 -5.58
N ARG A 108 -6.71 9.63 -4.77
CA ARG A 108 -6.72 9.55 -3.30
C ARG A 108 -7.56 8.39 -2.79
N SER A 109 -8.69 8.13 -3.44
CA SER A 109 -9.63 7.07 -3.04
C SER A 109 -9.08 5.65 -3.22
N LEU A 110 -7.98 5.49 -3.97
CA LEU A 110 -7.37 4.19 -4.30
C LEU A 110 -6.37 3.71 -3.24
N VAL A 111 -5.88 4.62 -2.40
CA VAL A 111 -4.79 4.35 -1.45
C VAL A 111 -5.05 5.00 -0.10
N THR A 112 -4.22 4.68 0.88
CA THR A 112 -4.25 5.35 2.17
C THR A 112 -3.73 6.77 2.04
N GLU A 113 -4.15 7.66 2.94
CA GLU A 113 -3.62 9.02 3.05
C GLU A 113 -2.08 9.02 3.19
N TYR A 114 -1.53 8.02 3.87
CA TYR A 114 -0.08 7.83 3.97
C TYR A 114 0.58 7.64 2.60
N ILE A 115 0.08 6.71 1.78
CA ILE A 115 0.65 6.44 0.45
C ILE A 115 0.39 7.62 -0.49
N TYR A 116 -0.81 8.18 -0.45
CA TYR A 116 -1.17 9.37 -1.22
C TYR A 116 -0.20 10.52 -0.95
N LEU A 117 -0.06 10.94 0.32
CA LEU A 117 0.82 12.04 0.69
C LEU A 117 2.28 11.73 0.36
N LEU A 118 2.73 10.49 0.53
CA LEU A 118 4.09 10.05 0.22
C LEU A 118 4.43 10.27 -1.25
N PHE A 119 3.56 9.85 -2.18
CA PHE A 119 3.78 10.03 -3.61
C PHE A 119 3.61 11.48 -4.07
N ARG A 120 2.79 12.29 -3.38
CA ARG A 120 2.68 13.74 -3.61
C ARG A 120 3.97 14.52 -3.28
N GLN A 121 4.93 13.89 -2.58
CA GLN A 121 6.27 14.46 -2.35
C GLN A 121 7.28 14.08 -3.44
N LEU A 122 6.87 13.29 -4.43
CA LEU A 122 7.68 12.88 -5.55
C LEU A 122 7.23 13.59 -6.83
N LYS A 123 8.15 13.68 -7.79
CA LYS A 123 7.87 14.11 -9.16
C LYS A 123 8.64 13.23 -10.16
N PRO A 124 8.22 13.19 -11.44
CA PRO A 124 8.97 12.49 -12.47
C PRO A 124 10.38 13.07 -12.64
N CYS A 125 11.33 12.20 -12.97
CA CYS A 125 12.69 12.57 -13.37
C CYS A 125 13.24 11.58 -14.40
N MET A 126 14.34 11.95 -15.06
CA MET A 126 15.04 11.07 -15.99
C MET A 126 16.38 10.63 -15.42
N PHE A 127 16.74 9.38 -15.67
CA PHE A 127 18.06 8.87 -15.33
C PHE A 127 19.12 9.59 -16.15
N ASP A 128 20.21 9.95 -15.47
CA ASP A 128 21.36 10.61 -16.06
C ASP A 128 22.58 9.71 -15.81
N ALA A 129 23.11 9.13 -16.88
CA ALA A 129 24.22 8.20 -16.81
C ALA A 129 25.50 8.83 -16.22
N SER A 130 25.64 10.16 -16.28
CA SER A 130 26.77 10.85 -15.64
C SER A 130 26.71 10.83 -14.11
N ARG A 131 25.56 10.51 -13.53
CA ARG A 131 25.28 10.44 -12.09
C ARG A 131 25.00 9.01 -11.62
N GLU A 132 25.56 8.04 -12.32
CA GLU A 132 25.42 6.63 -12.04
C GLU A 132 25.88 6.30 -10.61
N ASN A 133 25.14 5.41 -9.95
CA ASN A 133 25.53 4.82 -8.69
C ASN A 133 25.29 3.31 -8.75
N ARG A 134 25.82 2.56 -7.78
CA ARG A 134 25.69 1.09 -7.72
C ARG A 134 24.26 0.55 -7.82
N ARG A 135 23.23 1.35 -7.50
CA ARG A 135 21.82 0.92 -7.48
C ARG A 135 21.13 1.11 -8.83
N ASN A 136 21.70 1.91 -9.73
CA ASN A 136 21.08 2.31 -11.00
C ASN A 136 21.97 1.99 -12.21
N ARG A 137 23.01 1.15 -12.02
CA ARG A 137 24.03 0.87 -13.04
C ARG A 137 23.46 0.24 -14.32
N ASP A 138 22.33 -0.45 -14.19
CA ASP A 138 21.71 -1.19 -15.28
C ASP A 138 20.57 -0.39 -15.95
N ARG A 139 20.55 0.94 -15.81
CA ARG A 139 19.51 1.81 -16.38
C ARG A 139 20.03 2.54 -17.63
N PRO A 140 19.31 2.49 -18.76
CA PRO A 140 19.69 3.28 -19.93
C PRO A 140 19.57 4.78 -19.62
N ASN A 141 20.39 5.60 -20.26
CA ASN A 141 20.27 7.05 -20.14
C ASN A 141 18.85 7.50 -20.50
N LYS A 142 18.31 8.48 -19.77
CA LYS A 142 16.90 8.94 -19.87
C LYS A 142 15.84 7.92 -19.43
N TYR A 143 16.20 6.89 -18.67
CA TYR A 143 15.20 5.99 -18.08
C TYR A 143 14.27 6.74 -17.11
N PRO A 144 12.94 6.61 -17.21
CA PRO A 144 12.00 7.28 -16.32
C PRO A 144 12.17 6.86 -14.85
N GLY A 145 12.07 7.83 -13.94
CA GLY A 145 12.16 7.60 -12.51
C GLY A 145 11.44 8.66 -11.71
N LEU A 146 11.60 8.57 -10.39
CA LEU A 146 10.98 9.45 -9.42
C LEU A 146 12.05 10.16 -8.63
N GLU A 147 11.89 11.45 -8.42
CA GLU A 147 12.73 12.21 -7.49
C GLU A 147 11.93 12.97 -6.44
N CYS A 148 12.53 13.16 -5.28
CA CYS A 148 12.00 13.99 -4.21
C CYS A 148 11.87 15.44 -4.67
N LYS A 149 10.66 16.02 -4.61
CA LYS A 149 10.42 17.41 -5.04
C LYS A 149 11.19 18.44 -4.19
N HIS A 150 11.50 18.07 -2.96
CA HIS A 150 12.22 18.90 -1.99
C HIS A 150 13.74 18.89 -2.18
N CYS A 151 14.30 17.93 -2.90
CA CYS A 151 15.74 17.91 -3.18
C CYS A 151 16.19 19.00 -4.17
N LEU A 152 15.26 19.61 -4.89
CA LEU A 152 15.58 20.66 -5.87
C LEU A 152 16.16 21.91 -5.23
N THR A 153 15.86 22.15 -3.94
CA THR A 153 16.40 23.28 -3.18
C THR A 153 17.83 23.04 -2.71
N LEU A 154 18.37 21.82 -2.91
CA LEU A 154 19.70 21.43 -2.47
C LEU A 154 20.69 21.44 -3.63
N ASP A 155 21.96 21.52 -3.28
CA ASP A 155 23.06 21.38 -4.22
C ASP A 155 23.05 20.02 -4.90
N ALA A 156 23.53 19.99 -6.14
CA ALA A 156 23.44 18.82 -7.01
C ALA A 156 24.09 17.55 -6.42
N ASN A 157 25.07 17.71 -5.53
CA ASN A 157 25.80 16.62 -4.87
C ASN A 157 25.03 16.04 -3.66
N GLU A 158 24.06 16.76 -3.12
CA GLU A 158 23.25 16.35 -1.96
C GLU A 158 21.91 15.71 -2.36
N ARG A 159 21.57 15.73 -3.66
CA ARG A 159 20.32 15.18 -4.22
C ARG A 159 20.36 13.65 -4.27
N GLN A 160 20.02 13.01 -3.16
CA GLN A 160 20.00 11.55 -3.04
C GLN A 160 18.63 10.91 -3.27
N GLY A 161 17.55 11.69 -3.30
CA GLY A 161 16.17 11.20 -3.34
C GLY A 161 15.68 10.76 -4.71
N ARG A 162 16.46 9.97 -5.46
CA ARG A 162 16.12 9.49 -6.81
C ARG A 162 15.89 7.98 -6.83
N TYR A 163 14.85 7.54 -7.51
CA TYR A 163 14.39 6.16 -7.55
C TYR A 163 14.00 5.76 -8.98
N PHE A 164 14.53 4.64 -9.47
CA PHE A 164 14.30 4.15 -10.82
C PHE A 164 13.70 2.74 -10.80
N PRO A 165 12.40 2.61 -10.45
CA PRO A 165 11.72 1.32 -10.38
C PRO A 165 11.65 0.67 -11.77
N THR A 166 11.85 -0.65 -11.85
CA THR A 166 11.86 -1.40 -13.11
C THR A 166 10.54 -2.05 -13.48
N SER A 167 9.62 -2.08 -12.54
CA SER A 167 8.32 -2.71 -12.71
C SER A 167 7.33 -2.11 -11.74
N VAL A 168 6.05 -2.20 -12.08
CA VAL A 168 4.96 -1.86 -11.15
C VAL A 168 5.05 -2.67 -9.86
N LYS A 169 5.51 -3.92 -9.94
CA LYS A 169 5.73 -4.77 -8.76
C LYS A 169 6.74 -4.15 -7.80
N GLY A 170 7.84 -3.60 -8.33
CA GLY A 170 8.83 -2.87 -7.54
C GLY A 170 8.24 -1.62 -6.88
N LEU A 171 7.32 -0.92 -7.56
CA LEU A 171 6.63 0.25 -7.01
C LEU A 171 5.61 -0.11 -5.91
N THR A 172 4.94 -1.25 -6.07
CA THR A 172 3.96 -1.77 -5.10
C THR A 172 4.62 -2.31 -3.83
N ASP A 173 5.89 -2.71 -3.92
CA ASP A 173 6.65 -3.31 -2.84
C ASP A 173 6.80 -2.36 -1.64
N PRO A 174 6.59 -2.85 -0.40
CA PRO A 174 6.74 -2.01 0.80
C PRO A 174 8.13 -1.37 0.94
N SER A 175 9.19 -2.03 0.48
CA SER A 175 10.56 -1.51 0.57
C SER A 175 10.74 -0.21 -0.20
N PHE A 176 10.03 -0.03 -1.33
CA PHE A 176 10.03 1.22 -2.07
C PHE A 176 9.46 2.36 -1.22
N SER A 177 8.25 2.18 -0.67
CA SER A 177 7.60 3.18 0.18
C SER A 177 8.44 3.50 1.44
N HIS A 178 9.08 2.48 2.03
CA HIS A 178 9.99 2.66 3.15
C HIS A 178 11.26 3.43 2.78
N GLY A 179 11.84 3.16 1.60
CA GLY A 179 13.01 3.85 1.08
C GLY A 179 12.74 5.33 0.79
N VAL A 180 11.58 5.64 0.21
CA VAL A 180 11.11 7.02 -0.01
C VAL A 180 10.92 7.75 1.33
N LEU A 181 10.20 7.14 2.27
CA LEU A 181 9.99 7.74 3.58
C LEU A 181 11.33 8.00 4.31
N SER A 182 12.24 7.02 4.32
CA SER A 182 13.54 7.14 4.98
C SER A 182 14.36 8.32 4.43
N HIS A 183 14.31 8.53 3.11
CA HIS A 183 14.89 9.73 2.50
C HIS A 183 14.16 11.00 2.95
N LEU A 184 12.84 11.07 2.83
CA LEU A 184 12.07 12.28 3.15
C LEU A 184 12.30 12.75 4.60
N LEU A 185 12.43 11.82 5.55
CA LEU A 185 12.72 12.16 6.95
C LEU A 185 14.11 12.78 7.14
N LYS A 186 15.10 12.33 6.36
CA LYS A 186 16.49 12.84 6.41
C LYS A 186 16.75 14.01 5.48
N CYS A 187 15.89 14.22 4.49
CA CYS A 187 16.06 15.25 3.47
C CYS A 187 16.03 16.65 4.10
N PRO A 188 17.11 17.45 3.96
CA PRO A 188 17.16 18.82 4.51
C PRO A 188 16.09 19.74 3.90
N GLY A 189 15.80 19.59 2.60
CA GLY A 189 14.80 20.41 1.92
C GLY A 189 13.35 20.05 2.26
N CYS A 190 13.09 18.88 2.84
CA CYS A 190 11.73 18.44 3.15
C CYS A 190 11.19 19.17 4.39
N PRO A 191 10.04 19.88 4.29
CA PRO A 191 9.48 20.63 5.42
C PRO A 191 9.17 19.75 6.63
N ALA A 192 9.43 20.26 7.83
CA ALA A 192 9.16 19.54 9.07
C ALA A 192 7.68 19.17 9.24
N SER A 193 6.76 20.04 8.80
CA SER A 193 5.31 19.78 8.80
C SER A 193 4.95 18.54 7.96
N THR A 194 5.54 18.39 6.77
CA THR A 194 5.36 17.23 5.90
C THR A 194 5.96 15.97 6.50
N LYS A 195 7.16 16.04 7.10
CA LYS A 195 7.79 14.91 7.80
C LYS A 195 6.91 14.39 8.93
N ASN A 196 6.39 15.30 9.75
CA ASN A 196 5.52 14.97 10.87
C ASN A 196 4.20 14.35 10.38
N ALA A 197 3.57 14.94 9.35
CA ALA A 197 2.36 14.40 8.75
C ALA A 197 2.56 12.96 8.24
N LEU A 198 3.66 12.69 7.54
CA LEU A 198 3.99 11.33 7.07
C LEU A 198 4.18 10.33 8.22
N LEU A 199 4.80 10.75 9.33
CA LEU A 199 4.95 9.90 10.52
C LEU A 199 3.61 9.61 11.20
N THR A 200 2.76 10.63 11.35
CA THR A 200 1.40 10.47 11.88
C THR A 200 0.60 9.51 11.01
N LEU A 201 0.56 9.76 9.69
CA LEU A 201 -0.19 8.94 8.75
C LEU A 201 0.34 7.49 8.67
N LYS A 202 1.66 7.28 8.80
CA LYS A 202 2.24 5.94 8.83
C LYS A 202 1.73 5.10 10.00
N ARG A 203 1.52 5.71 11.18
CA ARG A 203 1.01 4.98 12.37
C ARG A 203 -0.39 4.46 12.14
N VAL A 204 -1.22 5.22 11.42
CA VAL A 204 -2.63 4.90 11.16
C VAL A 204 -2.83 4.12 9.85
N ASN A 205 -1.78 4.00 9.03
CA ASN A 205 -1.81 3.34 7.73
C ASN A 205 -2.33 1.89 7.80
N ALA A 206 -1.98 1.13 8.84
CA ALA A 206 -2.47 -0.24 9.01
C ALA A 206 -4.00 -0.30 9.18
N LEU A 207 -4.58 0.68 9.89
CA LEU A 207 -6.03 0.81 10.06
C LEU A 207 -6.70 1.22 8.75
N GLN A 208 -6.09 2.14 8.00
CA GLN A 208 -6.61 2.57 6.71
C GLN A 208 -6.57 1.44 5.66
N ILE A 209 -5.50 0.64 5.63
CA ILE A 209 -5.39 -0.53 4.72
C ILE A 209 -6.55 -1.52 4.94
N ALA A 210 -7.00 -1.72 6.18
CA ALA A 210 -8.10 -2.63 6.48
C ALA A 210 -9.44 -2.19 5.87
N ASN A 211 -9.60 -0.89 5.61
CA ASN A 211 -10.83 -0.29 5.08
C ASN A 211 -10.79 -0.04 3.57
N ILE A 212 -9.63 -0.21 2.92
CA ILE A 212 -9.51 -0.07 1.47
C ILE A 212 -9.88 -1.37 0.79
N LYS A 213 -10.68 -1.28 -0.28
CA LYS A 213 -11.03 -2.43 -1.11
C LYS A 213 -9.76 -3.09 -1.66
N ARG A 214 -9.68 -4.41 -1.51
CA ARG A 214 -8.55 -5.20 -2.05
C ARG A 214 -8.37 -4.91 -3.54
N GLY A 215 -7.14 -4.66 -3.96
CA GLY A 215 -6.80 -4.36 -5.35
C GLY A 215 -6.53 -2.89 -5.63
N LEU A 216 -7.20 -1.95 -4.94
CA LEU A 216 -7.10 -0.52 -5.28
C LEU A 216 -5.67 0.05 -5.17
N LYS A 217 -4.87 -0.44 -4.21
CA LYS A 217 -3.45 -0.05 -4.13
C LYS A 217 -2.69 -0.44 -5.41
N LYS A 218 -2.98 -1.60 -6.00
CA LYS A 218 -2.35 -2.03 -7.25
C LYS A 218 -2.78 -1.10 -8.38
N ASP A 219 -4.08 -0.81 -8.48
CA ASP A 219 -4.63 0.09 -9.51
C ASP A 219 -3.96 1.48 -9.44
N PHE A 220 -3.78 2.02 -8.23
CA PHE A 220 -3.02 3.25 -8.02
C PHE A 220 -1.57 3.17 -8.55
N MET A 221 -0.87 2.06 -8.27
CA MET A 221 0.51 1.90 -8.73
C MET A 221 0.60 1.69 -10.24
N ASP A 222 -0.38 1.02 -10.85
CA ASP A 222 -0.50 0.90 -12.30
C ASP A 222 -0.70 2.29 -12.94
N ILE A 223 -1.58 3.13 -12.39
CA ILE A 223 -1.79 4.52 -12.83
C ILE A 223 -0.52 5.36 -12.72
N VAL A 224 0.16 5.32 -11.57
CA VAL A 224 1.42 6.05 -11.36
C VAL A 224 2.49 5.58 -12.34
N TRP A 225 2.54 4.27 -12.62
CA TRP A 225 3.46 3.70 -13.59
C TRP A 225 3.21 4.17 -15.01
N GLU A 226 1.94 4.19 -15.45
CA GLU A 226 1.52 4.68 -16.76
C GLU A 226 1.86 6.16 -16.93
N ARG A 227 1.62 6.99 -15.92
CA ARG A 227 2.01 8.41 -15.97
C ARG A 227 3.53 8.60 -16.04
N LEU A 228 4.29 7.71 -15.40
CA LEU A 228 5.74 7.78 -15.41
C LEU A 228 6.37 7.34 -16.75
N HIS A 229 5.80 6.34 -17.41
CA HIS A 229 6.36 5.77 -18.65
C HIS A 229 5.62 6.22 -19.92
N GLY A 230 4.49 6.91 -19.78
CA GLY A 230 3.53 7.18 -20.84
C GLY A 230 2.64 5.96 -21.13
N SER A 231 1.35 6.18 -21.41
CA SER A 231 0.52 5.11 -21.96
C SER A 231 1.06 4.70 -23.33
N PRO A 232 1.08 3.40 -23.67
CA PRO A 232 1.33 2.93 -25.02
C PRO A 232 0.14 3.28 -25.92
N SER A 233 0.01 4.55 -26.30
CA SER A 233 -0.94 5.02 -27.30
C SER A 233 -0.23 5.02 -28.66
N GLY A 234 -0.61 4.07 -29.51
CA GLY A 234 0.14 3.67 -30.69
C GLY A 234 0.28 4.73 -31.78
N SER A 235 1.50 4.84 -32.32
CA SER A 235 1.75 4.61 -33.75
C SER A 235 3.26 4.39 -34.02
N ASN A 236 3.53 3.23 -34.63
CA ASN A 236 4.72 2.86 -35.41
C ASN A 236 6.06 2.55 -34.70
N SER A 237 6.31 1.23 -34.59
CA SER A 237 7.59 0.54 -34.83
C SER A 237 8.85 1.06 -34.13
N THR A 238 9.16 0.50 -32.97
CA THR A 238 10.30 -0.43 -32.78
C THR A 238 10.28 -0.90 -31.33
N ASP A 239 10.21 -2.22 -31.15
CA ASP A 239 10.33 -2.88 -29.85
C ASP A 239 11.62 -2.42 -29.13
N PRO A 240 11.55 -2.01 -27.85
CA PRO A 240 12.68 -2.17 -26.97
C PRO A 240 12.58 -3.56 -26.36
N ALA A 241 13.51 -4.41 -26.78
CA ALA A 241 13.72 -5.76 -26.31
C ALA A 241 13.52 -5.90 -24.80
N ILE A 242 12.63 -6.83 -24.45
CA ILE A 242 12.62 -7.53 -23.18
C ILE A 242 14.05 -8.04 -22.95
N CYS A 243 14.78 -7.46 -22.00
CA CYS A 243 16.03 -8.02 -21.50
C CYS A 243 15.70 -9.34 -20.80
N GLN A 244 15.69 -10.42 -21.59
CA GLN A 244 15.96 -11.75 -21.10
C GLN A 244 17.41 -11.75 -20.60
N SER A 245 17.58 -11.98 -19.31
CA SER A 245 18.88 -12.23 -18.70
C SER A 245 19.57 -13.39 -19.44
N PRO A 246 20.83 -13.27 -19.88
CA PRO A 246 21.52 -14.40 -20.46
C PRO A 246 21.86 -15.42 -19.37
N GLU A 247 21.46 -16.66 -19.63
CA GLU A 247 21.89 -17.86 -18.92
C GLU A 247 23.42 -17.91 -18.89
N ARG A 248 23.99 -18.07 -17.70
CA ARG A 248 25.43 -18.30 -17.55
C ARG A 248 25.65 -19.82 -17.41
N LYS A 249 26.01 -20.48 -18.51
CA LYS A 249 26.60 -21.82 -18.54
C LYS A 249 27.76 -21.84 -19.53
N THR A 250 28.96 -22.13 -19.02
CA THR A 250 30.01 -23.08 -19.49
C THR A 250 31.21 -22.89 -18.54
N CYS A 251 31.64 -23.86 -17.72
CA CYS A 251 32.41 -25.09 -17.99
C CYS A 251 33.70 -24.90 -18.80
N THR A 252 34.85 -25.12 -18.14
CA THR A 252 36.04 -25.95 -18.50
C THR A 252 37.08 -25.75 -17.37
N ASP A 253 37.40 -26.77 -16.57
CA ASP A 253 38.51 -27.73 -16.72
C ASP A 253 39.90 -27.11 -16.55
N GLU A 254 40.48 -27.31 -15.35
CA GLU A 254 41.78 -27.96 -15.08
C GLU A 254 41.83 -28.41 -13.61
#